data_AF-A0AAC9X4P8-F1
#
_entry.id   AF-A0AAC9X4P8-F1
#
_cell.length_a   1.000
_cell.length_b   1.000
_cell.length_c   1.000
_cell.angle_alpha   90.00
_cell.angle_beta   90.00
_cell.angle_gamma   90.00
#
_symmetry.space_group_name_H-M   'P 1'
#
loop_
_entity.id
_entity.type
_entity.pdbx_description
1 polymer ?
#
loop_
_entity_poly.entity_id
_entity_poly.type
_entity_poly.pdbx_seq_one_letter_code
_entity_poly.pdbx_strand_id
1 'polypeptide(L)'
;MQLGTRWSLGAEPPTGLPEVVVIALQAVEGDLEALPDDTSAWRWTLTWLEGNPVIELDDGTVIRFDPKEDSATITQPAIVMDDDEDWI
;
A
#
# COMPACT_ATOMS: atom_id res chain seq x y z
N MET A 1 -9.18 -17.35 -12.98
CA MET A 1 -8.38 -17.03 -11.78
C MET A 1 -7.32 -16.02 -12.23
N GLN A 2 -7.62 -14.72 -12.15
CA GLN A 2 -6.69 -13.70 -12.64
C GLN A 2 -5.67 -13.45 -11.54
N LEU A 3 -4.43 -13.81 -11.84
CA LEU A 3 -3.28 -13.73 -10.95
C LEU A 3 -3.05 -12.26 -10.58
N GLY A 4 -3.18 -11.91 -9.30
CA GLY A 4 -2.72 -10.62 -8.80
C GLY A 4 -1.21 -10.49 -9.05
N THR A 5 -0.74 -9.30 -9.39
CA THR A 5 0.69 -9.07 -9.60
C THR A 5 1.32 -8.73 -8.26
N ARG A 6 2.42 -9.40 -7.89
CA ARG A 6 3.18 -9.08 -6.67
C ARG A 6 4.58 -8.61 -7.03
N TRP A 7 5.04 -7.55 -6.39
CA TRP A 7 6.39 -7.01 -6.55
C TRP A 7 6.93 -6.51 -5.21
N SER A 8 8.23 -6.31 -5.10
CA SER A 8 8.88 -5.83 -3.88
C SER A 8 8.58 -4.34 -3.65
N LEU A 9 8.57 -3.92 -2.37
CA LEU A 9 8.61 -2.51 -2.00
C LEU A 9 9.83 -1.82 -2.66
N GLY A 10 9.64 -0.65 -3.24
CA GLY A 10 10.66 0.11 -3.97
C GLY A 10 10.99 -0.41 -5.39
N ALA A 11 10.36 -1.50 -5.84
CA ALA A 11 10.51 -2.00 -7.21
C ALA A 11 9.55 -1.31 -8.19
N GLU A 12 9.86 -1.39 -9.48
CA GLU A 12 9.06 -0.75 -10.52
C GLU A 12 7.62 -1.33 -10.56
N PRO A 13 6.59 -0.49 -10.42
CA PRO A 13 5.21 -0.96 -10.41
C PRO A 13 4.76 -1.48 -11.79
N PRO A 14 3.78 -2.39 -11.84
CA PRO A 14 3.31 -2.95 -13.11
C PRO A 14 2.71 -1.88 -14.03
N THR A 15 2.92 -2.07 -15.34
CA THR A 15 2.43 -1.15 -16.36
C THR A 15 0.90 -1.14 -16.42
N GLY A 16 0.31 0.05 -16.56
CA GLY A 16 -1.15 0.23 -16.64
C GLY A 16 -1.82 0.73 -15.35
N LEU A 17 -1.04 1.11 -14.34
CA LEU A 17 -1.56 1.83 -13.18
C LEU A 17 -1.79 3.32 -13.50
N PRO A 18 -2.89 3.92 -12.99
CA PRO A 18 -3.10 5.36 -13.05
C PRO A 18 -1.99 6.12 -12.31
N GLU A 19 -1.68 7.34 -12.77
CA GLU A 19 -0.63 8.19 -12.18
C GLU A 19 -0.88 8.45 -10.69
N VAL A 20 -2.14 8.69 -10.30
CA VAL A 20 -2.51 8.92 -8.89
C VAL A 20 -2.21 7.73 -7.98
N VAL A 21 -2.26 6.50 -8.51
CA VAL A 21 -1.90 5.29 -7.76
C VAL A 21 -0.39 5.20 -7.57
N VAL A 22 0.39 5.59 -8.59
CA VAL A 22 1.86 5.63 -8.50
C VAL A 22 2.31 6.69 -7.50
N ILE A 23 1.66 7.85 -7.49
CA ILE A 23 1.92 8.91 -6.49
C ILE A 23 1.61 8.40 -5.08
N ALA A 24 0.49 7.70 -4.88
CA ALA A 24 0.13 7.12 -3.60
C ALA A 24 1.14 6.05 -3.13
N LEU A 25 1.63 5.20 -4.04
CA LEU A 25 2.71 4.24 -3.75
C LEU A 25 3.96 4.94 -3.24
N GLN A 26 4.43 5.95 -3.96
CA GLN A 26 5.62 6.73 -3.57
C GLN A 26 5.43 7.45 -2.23
N ALA A 27 4.22 7.94 -1.95
CA ALA A 27 3.91 8.56 -0.67
C ALA A 27 4.03 7.56 0.49
N VAL A 28 3.49 6.35 0.33
CA VAL A 28 3.63 5.30 1.34
C VAL A 28 5.09 4.89 1.49
N GLU A 29 5.80 4.64 0.39
CA GLU A 29 7.22 4.26 0.41
C GLU A 29 8.09 5.31 1.13
N GLY A 30 7.87 6.59 0.87
CA GLY A 30 8.59 7.67 1.56
C GLY A 30 8.28 7.76 3.06
N ASP A 31 7.04 7.47 3.47
CA ASP A 31 6.66 7.41 4.89
C ASP A 31 7.36 6.22 5.59
N LEU A 32 7.46 5.08 4.91
CA LEU A 32 8.13 3.88 5.40
C LEU A 32 9.64 4.04 5.51
N GLU A 33 10.28 4.77 4.60
CA GLU A 33 11.71 5.09 4.71
C GLU A 33 12.05 5.90 5.96
N ALA A 34 11.07 6.63 6.52
CA ALA A 34 11.23 7.37 7.77
C ALA A 34 11.03 6.49 9.03
N LEU A 35 10.47 5.29 8.88
CA LEU A 35 10.27 4.35 9.98
C LEU A 35 11.57 3.54 10.24
N PRO A 36 11.84 3.15 11.50
CA PRO A 36 12.98 2.32 11.84
C PRO A 36 12.77 0.82 11.51
N ASP A 37 11.63 0.44 10.93
CA ASP A 37 11.24 -0.94 10.68
C ASP A 37 11.91 -1.52 9.42
N ASP A 38 12.21 -2.82 9.41
CA ASP A 38 12.83 -3.46 8.24
C ASP A 38 11.76 -3.79 7.19
N THR A 39 11.53 -2.84 6.29
CA THR A 39 10.57 -2.97 5.19
C THR A 39 11.17 -3.67 3.96
N SER A 40 12.42 -4.12 4.04
CA SER A 40 13.18 -4.77 2.95
C SER A 40 12.51 -6.04 2.40
N ALA A 41 11.76 -6.75 3.25
CA ALA A 41 11.06 -7.98 2.87
C ALA A 41 9.65 -7.73 2.33
N TRP A 42 9.14 -6.51 2.42
CA TRP A 42 7.75 -6.18 2.13
C TRP A 42 7.46 -6.22 0.64
N ARG A 43 6.21 -6.55 0.32
CA ARG A 43 5.76 -6.73 -1.06
C ARG A 43 4.40 -6.09 -1.26
N TRP A 44 4.28 -5.44 -2.40
CA TRP A 44 3.01 -4.98 -2.94
C TRP A 44 2.28 -6.12 -3.63
N THR A 45 0.96 -6.12 -3.50
CA THR A 45 0.05 -7.05 -4.15
C THR A 45 -1.04 -6.26 -4.88
N LEU A 46 -1.01 -6.28 -6.21
CA LEU A 46 -2.06 -5.72 -7.06
C LEU A 46 -3.14 -6.75 -7.33
N THR A 47 -4.37 -6.38 -6.99
CA THR A 47 -5.59 -7.08 -7.33
C THR A 47 -6.50 -6.17 -8.15
N TRP A 48 -7.30 -6.76 -9.03
CA TRP A 48 -8.30 -6.04 -9.81
C TRP A 48 -9.68 -6.37 -9.27
N LEU A 49 -10.31 -5.41 -8.59
CA LEU A 49 -11.67 -5.55 -8.06
C LEU A 49 -12.63 -4.72 -8.91
N GLU A 50 -13.57 -5.39 -9.57
CA GLU A 50 -14.56 -4.74 -10.46
C GLU A 50 -13.94 -3.89 -11.59
N GLY A 51 -12.70 -4.21 -11.98
CA GLY A 51 -11.93 -3.45 -12.98
C GLY A 51 -11.07 -2.31 -12.39
N ASN A 52 -11.09 -2.13 -11.08
CA ASN A 52 -10.31 -1.11 -10.38
C ASN A 52 -9.07 -1.74 -9.74
N PRO A 53 -7.89 -1.11 -9.89
CA PRO A 53 -6.68 -1.57 -9.21
C PRO A 53 -6.79 -1.31 -7.71
N VAL A 54 -6.55 -2.36 -6.94
CA VAL A 54 -6.44 -2.35 -5.48
C VAL A 54 -5.09 -2.93 -5.12
N ILE A 55 -4.26 -2.14 -4.46
CA ILE A 55 -2.91 -2.53 -4.09
C ILE A 55 -2.87 -2.70 -2.57
N GLU A 56 -2.32 -3.81 -2.11
CA GLU A 56 -2.16 -4.12 -0.69
C GLU A 56 -0.68 -4.35 -0.37
N LEU A 57 -0.22 -3.78 0.73
CA LEU A 57 1.10 -3.98 1.31
C LEU A 57 1.06 -5.07 2.37
N ASP A 58 2.19 -5.75 2.59
CA ASP A 58 2.32 -6.82 3.59
C ASP A 58 1.97 -6.38 5.02
N ASP A 59 2.18 -5.10 5.35
CA ASP A 59 1.81 -4.48 6.63
C ASP A 59 0.29 -4.34 6.83
N GLY A 60 -0.49 -4.41 5.75
CA GLY A 60 -1.95 -4.19 5.76
C GLY A 60 -2.37 -2.83 5.20
N THR A 61 -1.42 -2.02 4.73
CA THR A 61 -1.73 -0.77 4.02
C THR A 61 -2.38 -1.05 2.68
N VAL A 62 -3.52 -0.44 2.38
CA VAL A 62 -4.30 -0.65 1.15
C VAL A 62 -4.44 0.66 0.37
N ILE A 63 -4.09 0.64 -0.91
CA ILE A 63 -4.29 1.73 -1.86
C ILE A 63 -5.42 1.35 -2.82
N ARG A 64 -6.48 2.16 -2.85
CA ARG A 64 -7.65 1.95 -3.71
C ARG A 64 -7.78 3.10 -4.69
N PHE A 65 -7.89 2.78 -5.98
CA PHE A 65 -8.22 3.75 -7.00
C PHE A 65 -9.72 3.96 -7.11
N ASP A 66 -10.15 5.23 -7.13
CA ASP A 66 -11.52 5.64 -7.35
C ASP A 66 -11.65 6.25 -8.76
N PRO A 67 -12.17 5.51 -9.75
CA PRO A 67 -12.25 5.99 -11.14
C PRO A 67 -13.25 7.14 -11.34
N LYS A 68 -14.12 7.40 -10.35
CA LYS A 68 -15.10 8.50 -10.43
C LYS A 68 -14.48 9.85 -10.12
N GLU A 69 -13.55 9.86 -9.18
CA GLU A 69 -12.86 11.07 -8.72
C GLU A 69 -11.42 11.16 -9.25
N ASP A 70 -10.99 10.14 -10.01
CA ASP A 70 -9.62 9.98 -10.50
C ASP A 70 -8.58 10.12 -9.37
N SER A 71 -8.93 9.55 -8.21
CA SER A 71 -8.18 9.71 -6.96
C SER A 71 -7.74 8.35 -6.40
N ALA A 72 -6.67 8.35 -5.61
CA ALA A 72 -6.22 7.18 -4.86
C ALA A 72 -6.40 7.44 -3.37
N THR A 73 -7.04 6.50 -2.69
CA THR A 73 -7.20 6.52 -1.23
C THR A 73 -6.23 5.54 -0.60
N ILE A 74 -5.40 6.03 0.32
CA ILE A 74 -4.51 5.21 1.14
C ILE A 74 -5.21 4.91 2.47
N THR A 75 -5.32 3.64 2.82
CA THR A 75 -5.86 3.18 4.11
C THR A 75 -4.77 2.39 4.81
N GLN A 76 -4.17 2.97 5.85
CA GLN A 76 -3.19 2.28 6.70
C GLN A 76 -3.93 1.47 7.77
N PRO A 77 -3.38 0.31 8.19
CA PRO A 77 -3.91 -0.42 9.33
C PRO A 77 -3.80 0.49 10.56
N ALA A 78 -4.82 0.48 11.41
CA ALA A 78 -4.71 1.15 12.69
C ALA A 78 -3.63 0.43 13.50
N ILE A 79 -2.45 1.04 13.62
CA ILE A 79 -1.45 0.62 14.58
C ILE A 79 -2.13 0.76 15.93
N VAL A 80 -2.53 -0.37 16.52
CA VAL A 80 -2.89 -0.38 17.93
C VAL A 80 -1.56 -0.12 18.62
N MET A 81 -1.30 1.15 18.94
CA MET A 81 -0.37 1.43 20.01
C MET A 81 -1.00 0.74 21.21
N ASP A 82 -0.50 -0.46 21.52
CA ASP A 82 -0.73 -1.04 22.82
C ASP A 82 -0.09 -0.03 23.78
N ASP A 83 -0.94 0.85 24.29
CA ASP A 83 -0.64 1.74 25.39
C ASP A 83 -0.48 0.83 26.61
N ASP A 84 0.58 0.03 26.61
CA ASP A 84 1.11 -0.76 27.73
C ASP A 84 1.68 0.19 28.81
N GLU A 85 1.09 1.39 28.95
CA GLU A 85 1.26 2.31 30.08
C GLU A 85 0.30 1.96 31.24
N ASP A 86 -0.03 0.67 31.39
CA ASP A 86 -0.51 0.07 32.65
C ASP A 86 0.63 -0.72 33.32
N TRP A 87 1.74 -0.05 33.65
CA TRP A 87 2.72 -0.61 34.60
C TRP A 87 3.33 0.45 35.53
N ILE A 88 2.68 0.56 36.71
CA ILE A 88 3.14 1.04 38.03
C ILE A 88 3.38 2.55 38.23
#